data_AF-A0A450Z5Z9-F1
#
_entry.id   AF-A0A450Z5Z9-F1
#
_cell.length_a   1.000
_cell.length_b   1.000
_cell.length_c   1.000
_cell.angle_alpha   90.00
_cell.angle_beta   90.00
_cell.angle_gamma   90.00
#
_symmetry.space_group_name_H-M   'P 1'
#
loop_
_entity.id
_entity.type
_entity.pdbx_description
1 polymer ?
#
loop_
_entity_poly.entity_id
_entity_poly.type
_entity_poly.pdbx_seq_one_letter_code
_entity_poly.pdbx_strand_id
1 'polypeptide(L)'
;MQIANPIYDVVFKYLMQNNDIAILVLSTILEEDIISLDLLPQETAMALEKRTLTVYRLDFSARIKTETGEERHVVIEIQKAKFATDIMRFRRYLGEQYKKGFPVPGEKLPKATPIISIYFLGYRLDHIAVPVIKVLRRYYDAATGEEIPAREAFIESLTHDSFVIQIPQLGPARRTATERLLAIFDQHRKVEGDGHILDVDEKRYPEEYRKIVRWLNGAVCEPDIRRTMEVEDDI
;
A
#
# COMPACT_ATOMS: atom_id res chain seq x y z
N MET A 1 -17.82 -0.91 16.91
CA MET A 1 -16.92 0.20 17.32
C MET A 1 -16.62 1.00 16.08
N GLN A 2 -16.47 2.31 16.22
CA GLN A 2 -16.33 3.20 15.07
C GLN A 2 -14.85 3.49 14.78
N ILE A 3 -14.43 3.34 13.53
CA ILE A 3 -13.08 3.70 13.09
C ILE A 3 -13.16 4.72 11.96
N ALA A 4 -12.14 5.57 11.84
CA ALA A 4 -12.01 6.46 10.70
C ALA A 4 -11.80 5.62 9.43
N ASN A 5 -12.49 5.96 8.35
CA ASN A 5 -12.49 5.17 7.12
C ASN A 5 -11.13 5.29 6.41
N PRO A 6 -10.32 4.21 6.31
CA PRO A 6 -8.97 4.29 5.79
C PRO A 6 -8.89 4.45 4.27
N ILE A 7 -10.02 4.55 3.54
CA ILE A 7 -10.00 4.92 2.12
C ILE A 7 -9.64 6.38 1.88
N TYR A 8 -9.76 7.22 2.92
CA TYR A 8 -9.37 8.63 2.87
C TYR A 8 -7.86 8.75 3.02
N ASP A 9 -7.24 9.62 2.23
CA ASP A 9 -5.80 9.80 2.15
C ASP A 9 -5.22 10.21 3.51
N VAL A 10 -5.89 11.14 4.20
CA VAL A 10 -5.49 11.59 5.54
C VAL A 10 -5.53 10.45 6.58
N VAL A 11 -6.53 9.59 6.54
CA VAL A 11 -6.66 8.46 7.48
C VAL A 11 -5.63 7.38 7.15
N PHE A 12 -5.44 7.08 5.87
CA PHE A 12 -4.41 6.14 5.42
C PHE A 12 -3.01 6.64 5.76
N LYS A 13 -2.75 7.94 5.61
CA LYS A 13 -1.50 8.58 6.06
C LYS A 13 -1.29 8.38 7.56
N TYR A 14 -2.31 8.69 8.36
CA TYR A 14 -2.26 8.54 9.82
C TYR A 14 -1.99 7.08 10.25
N LEU A 15 -2.56 6.12 9.53
CA LEU A 15 -2.29 4.69 9.73
C LEU A 15 -0.81 4.35 9.45
N MET A 16 -0.30 4.77 8.29
CA MET A 16 1.02 4.36 7.79
C MET A 16 2.19 5.18 8.37
N GLN A 17 1.92 6.30 9.05
CA GLN A 17 2.94 7.05 9.81
C GLN A 17 3.32 6.38 11.13
N ASN A 18 2.48 5.49 11.66
CA ASN A 18 2.83 4.67 12.81
C ASN A 18 3.69 3.49 12.34
N ASN A 19 4.98 3.50 12.68
CA ASN A 19 5.95 2.53 12.16
C ASN A 19 5.60 1.06 12.48
N ASP A 20 5.17 0.78 13.71
CA ASP A 20 4.83 -0.59 14.15
C ASP A 20 3.57 -1.14 13.44
N ILE A 21 2.68 -0.23 13.03
CA ILE A 21 1.50 -0.56 12.24
C ILE A 21 1.87 -0.70 10.77
N ALA A 22 2.68 0.21 10.23
CA ALA A 22 3.16 0.17 8.85
C ALA A 22 3.94 -1.12 8.57
N ILE A 23 4.86 -1.52 9.47
CA ILE A 23 5.57 -2.80 9.39
C ILE A 23 4.59 -3.96 9.35
N LEU A 24 3.61 -4.00 10.25
CA LEU A 24 2.64 -5.09 10.30
C LEU A 24 1.78 -5.15 9.03
N VAL A 25 1.32 -4.00 8.53
CA VAL A 25 0.51 -3.93 7.31
C VAL A 25 1.31 -4.42 6.12
N LEU A 26 2.53 -3.90 5.95
CA LEU A 26 3.38 -4.21 4.80
C LEU A 26 3.90 -5.65 4.86
N SER A 27 4.36 -6.15 6.00
CA SER A 27 4.81 -7.55 6.12
C SER A 27 3.69 -8.53 5.80
N THR A 28 2.45 -8.24 6.23
CA THR A 28 1.28 -9.07 5.94
C THR A 28 0.86 -9.03 4.46
N ILE A 29 1.04 -7.90 3.77
CA ILE A 29 0.76 -7.80 2.32
C ILE A 29 1.83 -8.53 1.52
N LEU A 30 3.10 -8.31 1.87
CA LEU A 30 4.25 -8.86 1.17
C LEU A 30 4.45 -10.35 1.46
N GLU A 31 3.96 -10.83 2.61
CA GLU A 31 4.27 -12.16 3.16
C GLU A 31 5.77 -12.36 3.41
N GLU A 32 6.44 -11.28 3.83
CA GLU A 32 7.89 -11.23 4.06
C GLU A 32 8.16 -10.51 5.40
N ASP A 33 9.23 -10.92 6.09
CA ASP A 33 9.63 -10.27 7.33
C ASP A 33 10.30 -8.92 7.05
N ILE A 34 9.76 -7.83 7.61
CA ILE A 34 10.35 -6.49 7.51
C ILE A 34 11.17 -6.21 8.77
N ILE A 35 12.49 -6.16 8.62
CA ILE A 35 13.44 -5.94 9.73
C ILE A 35 13.52 -4.45 10.09
N SER A 36 13.51 -3.58 9.08
CA SER A 36 13.48 -2.13 9.26
C SER A 36 12.68 -1.47 8.16
N LEU A 37 12.00 -0.37 8.51
CA LEU A 37 11.13 0.38 7.62
C LEU A 37 11.34 1.87 7.90
N ASP A 38 11.66 2.64 6.86
CA ASP A 38 11.86 4.08 6.93
C ASP A 38 10.96 4.76 5.91
N LEU A 39 10.10 5.67 6.38
CA LEU A 39 9.27 6.47 5.49
C LEU A 39 10.16 7.44 4.71
N LEU A 40 10.16 7.33 3.38
CA LEU A 40 10.97 8.21 2.54
C LEU A 40 10.36 9.62 2.48
N PRO A 41 11.20 10.67 2.36
CA PRO A 41 10.72 12.03 2.18
C PRO A 41 9.79 12.07 0.96
N GLN A 42 8.52 12.40 1.21
CA GLN A 42 7.60 12.66 0.12
C GLN A 42 8.03 13.96 -0.52
N GLU A 43 8.53 13.89 -1.76
CA GLU A 43 8.72 15.11 -2.54
C GLU A 43 7.38 15.83 -2.60
N THR A 44 7.34 16.97 -1.90
CA THR A 44 6.39 18.06 -1.98
C THR A 44 5.07 17.62 -2.59
N ALA A 45 4.03 17.46 -1.75
CA ALA A 45 2.67 17.75 -2.15
C ALA A 45 2.72 19.10 -2.88
N MET A 46 2.90 19.06 -4.20
CA MET A 46 3.21 20.24 -4.98
C MET A 46 2.02 21.14 -4.73
N ALA A 47 2.32 22.29 -4.13
CA ALA A 47 1.47 23.45 -4.13
C ALA A 47 1.05 23.69 -5.58
N LEU A 48 -0.07 23.10 -5.97
CA LEU A 48 -0.83 23.45 -7.13
C LEU A 48 -2.25 23.64 -6.63
N GLU A 49 -2.44 24.85 -6.11
CA GLU A 49 -3.71 25.53 -6.17
C GLU A 49 -4.47 25.09 -7.44
N LYS A 50 -5.62 24.43 -7.24
CA LYS A 50 -6.72 24.26 -8.22
C LYS A 50 -6.71 23.09 -9.22
N ARG A 51 -6.08 21.93 -9.00
CA ARG A 51 -6.40 20.70 -9.78
C ARG A 51 -6.40 19.41 -8.95
N THR A 52 -7.60 19.00 -8.54
CA THR A 52 -8.05 17.66 -8.09
C THR A 52 -6.96 16.61 -7.84
N LEU A 53 -6.66 16.40 -6.55
CA LEU A 53 -5.71 15.41 -6.02
C LEU A 53 -6.41 14.05 -5.89
N THR A 54 -6.37 13.20 -6.93
CA THR A 54 -7.07 11.89 -6.94
C THR A 54 -6.18 10.68 -6.65
N VAL A 55 -4.86 10.87 -6.53
CA VAL A 55 -3.88 9.80 -6.29
C VAL A 55 -2.99 10.15 -5.13
N TYR A 56 -2.98 9.26 -4.14
CA TYR A 56 -2.15 9.37 -2.94
C TYR A 56 -1.00 8.37 -2.99
N ARG A 57 0.16 8.78 -2.46
CA ARG A 57 1.41 8.02 -2.53
C ARG A 57 2.15 8.03 -1.20
N LEU A 58 2.76 6.90 -0.85
CA LEU A 58 3.75 6.76 0.22
C LEU A 58 4.86 5.85 -0.29
N ASP A 59 6.11 6.19 -0.01
CA ASP A 59 7.25 5.34 -0.33
C ASP A 59 8.02 5.01 0.95
N PHE A 60 8.46 3.77 1.06
CA PHE A 60 9.25 3.30 2.19
C PHE A 60 10.55 2.65 1.71
N SER A 61 11.63 2.92 2.43
CA SER A 61 12.84 2.11 2.40
C SER A 61 12.63 0.95 3.35
N ALA A 62 12.81 -0.28 2.89
CA ALA A 62 12.64 -1.45 3.73
C ALA A 62 13.83 -2.40 3.61
N ARG A 63 14.21 -2.99 4.74
CA ARG A 63 15.08 -4.17 4.77
C ARG A 63 14.21 -5.37 5.07
N ILE A 64 14.08 -6.26 4.10
CA ILE A 64 13.25 -7.45 4.20
C ILE A 64 14.11 -8.69 4.27
N LYS A 65 13.64 -9.68 5.02
CA LYS A 65 14.24 -11.01 5.11
C LYS A 65 13.33 -11.98 4.38
N THR A 66 13.89 -12.60 3.35
CA THR A 66 13.20 -13.60 2.53
C THR A 66 13.04 -14.92 3.27
N GLU A 67 12.16 -15.80 2.78
CA GLU A 67 11.99 -17.17 3.30
C GLU A 67 13.30 -17.97 3.34
N THR A 68 14.23 -17.72 2.42
CA THR A 68 15.56 -18.37 2.39
C THR A 68 16.53 -17.82 3.43
N GLY A 69 16.14 -16.76 4.13
CA GLY A 69 16.95 -16.07 5.14
C GLY A 69 17.82 -14.94 4.59
N GLU A 70 17.81 -14.68 3.28
CA GLU A 70 18.55 -13.58 2.66
C GLU A 70 17.91 -12.23 3.01
N GLU A 71 18.73 -11.28 3.45
CA GLU A 71 18.30 -9.90 3.67
C GLU A 71 18.53 -9.06 2.42
N ARG A 72 17.49 -8.36 1.96
CA ARG A 72 17.58 -7.43 0.83
C ARG A 72 16.97 -6.09 1.17
N HIS A 73 17.58 -5.04 0.62
CA HIS A 73 17.04 -3.70 0.67
C HIS A 73 16.10 -3.49 -0.52
N VAL A 74 14.89 -3.03 -0.25
CA VAL A 74 13.85 -2.78 -1.26
C VAL A 74 13.18 -1.44 -1.00
N VAL A 75 12.57 -0.89 -2.03
CA VAL A 75 11.65 0.24 -1.90
C VAL A 75 10.24 -0.27 -2.04
N ILE A 76 9.38 0.05 -1.09
CA ILE A 76 7.96 -0.28 -1.14
C ILE A 76 7.22 1.00 -1.50
N GLU A 77 6.59 1.01 -2.68
CA GLU A 77 5.76 2.12 -3.13
C GLU A 77 4.29 1.80 -2.97
N ILE A 78 3.57 2.62 -2.22
CA ILE A 78 2.13 2.51 -2.07
C ILE A 78 1.46 3.61 -2.90
N GLN A 79 0.51 3.22 -3.73
CA GLN A 79 -0.27 4.16 -4.53
C GLN A 79 -1.76 3.84 -4.36
N LYS A 80 -2.55 4.84 -3.96
CA LYS A 80 -4.01 4.72 -3.86
C LYS A 80 -4.67 5.56 -4.94
N ALA A 81 -5.61 4.99 -5.68
CA ALA A 81 -6.44 5.73 -6.62
C ALA A 81 -7.93 5.51 -6.38
N LYS A 82 -8.68 6.60 -6.51
CA LYS A 82 -10.15 6.60 -6.46
C LYS A 82 -10.73 6.13 -7.79
N PHE A 83 -10.12 6.46 -8.93
CA PHE A 83 -10.69 6.22 -10.27
C PHE A 83 -9.75 5.50 -11.24
N ALA A 84 -10.33 4.79 -12.22
CA ALA A 84 -9.56 4.07 -13.25
C ALA A 84 -8.80 4.99 -14.21
N THR A 85 -9.30 6.22 -14.41
CA THR A 85 -8.68 7.25 -15.25
C THR A 85 -7.32 7.72 -14.75
N ASP A 86 -6.94 7.38 -13.51
CA ASP A 86 -5.68 7.78 -12.88
C ASP A 86 -4.45 6.97 -13.34
N ILE A 87 -4.61 5.97 -14.21
CA ILE A 87 -3.52 5.06 -14.63
C ILE A 87 -2.32 5.79 -15.26
N MET A 88 -2.55 6.82 -16.07
CA MET A 88 -1.46 7.60 -16.68
C MET A 88 -0.64 8.37 -15.65
N ARG A 89 -1.24 8.69 -14.49
CA ARG A 89 -0.55 9.34 -13.39
C ARG A 89 0.37 8.35 -12.66
N PHE A 90 -0.11 7.13 -12.39
CA PHE A 90 0.73 6.04 -11.85
C PHE A 90 1.98 5.80 -12.71
N ARG A 91 1.82 5.74 -14.03
CA ARG A 91 2.94 5.55 -14.97
C ARG A 91 3.94 6.70 -14.94
N ARG A 92 3.46 7.95 -14.84
CA ARG A 92 4.34 9.13 -14.73
C ARG A 92 5.19 9.07 -13.46
N TYR A 93 4.59 8.68 -12.34
CA TYR A 93 5.33 8.57 -11.08
C TYR A 93 6.40 7.50 -11.12
N LEU A 94 6.07 6.29 -11.58
CA LEU A 94 7.06 5.23 -11.78
C LEU A 94 8.25 5.74 -12.62
N GLY A 95 7.96 6.45 -13.72
CA GLY A 95 8.99 7.02 -14.58
C GLY A 95 9.91 8.05 -13.90
N GLU A 96 9.38 8.89 -13.00
CA GLU A 96 10.21 9.84 -12.24
C GLU A 96 11.13 9.15 -11.22
N GLN A 97 10.70 8.02 -10.65
CA GLN A 97 11.52 7.27 -9.70
C GLN A 97 12.69 6.56 -10.37
N TYR A 98 12.45 5.99 -11.56
CA TYR A 98 13.53 5.47 -12.39
C TYR A 98 14.60 6.53 -12.72
N LYS A 99 14.23 7.82 -12.79
CA LYS A 99 15.20 8.90 -13.04
C LYS A 99 16.01 9.28 -11.79
N LYS A 100 15.37 9.32 -10.61
CA LYS A 100 15.98 9.84 -9.38
C LYS A 100 16.81 8.78 -8.63
N GLY A 101 16.39 7.51 -8.71
CA GLY A 101 16.90 6.46 -7.84
C GLY A 101 16.49 6.69 -6.38
N PHE A 102 16.71 5.70 -5.52
CA PHE A 102 16.37 5.78 -4.10
C PHE A 102 17.61 5.98 -3.23
N PRO A 103 17.54 6.83 -2.21
CA PRO A 103 18.62 6.97 -1.24
C PRO A 103 18.71 5.68 -0.41
N VAL A 104 19.91 5.09 -0.34
CA VAL A 104 20.19 3.92 0.51
C VAL A 104 21.02 4.39 1.71
N PRO A 105 20.59 4.12 2.96
CA PRO A 105 21.34 4.51 4.15
C PRO A 105 22.79 3.99 4.10
N GLY A 106 23.76 4.90 4.24
CA GLY A 106 25.19 4.58 4.21
C GLY A 106 25.85 4.65 2.84
N GLU A 107 25.10 4.90 1.76
CA GLU A 107 25.64 5.03 0.41
C GLU A 107 25.67 6.47 -0.10
N LYS A 108 26.75 6.85 -0.78
CA LYS A 108 26.95 8.20 -1.32
C LYS A 108 26.17 8.45 -2.62
N LEU A 109 25.77 7.39 -3.32
CA LEU A 109 25.07 7.44 -4.60
C LEU A 109 23.79 6.61 -4.52
N PRO A 110 22.67 7.08 -5.10
CA PRO A 110 21.46 6.27 -5.23
C PRO A 110 21.77 4.97 -5.96
N LYS A 111 21.32 3.84 -5.41
CA LYS A 111 21.42 2.53 -6.07
C LYS A 111 20.11 2.17 -6.75
N ALA A 112 20.22 1.39 -7.81
CA ALA A 112 19.10 0.73 -8.45
C ALA A 112 18.55 -0.36 -7.50
N THR A 113 17.70 0.09 -6.58
CA THR A 113 17.12 -0.74 -5.52
C THR A 113 15.83 -1.37 -6.05
N PRO A 114 15.60 -2.69 -5.83
CA PRO A 114 14.36 -3.33 -6.25
C PRO A 114 13.14 -2.61 -5.68
N ILE A 115 12.12 -2.45 -6.52
CA ILE A 115 10.86 -1.78 -6.16
C ILE A 115 9.76 -2.82 -6.05
N ILE A 116 8.94 -2.71 -5.01
CA ILE A 116 7.70 -3.45 -4.84
C ILE A 116 6.56 -2.46 -4.78
N SER A 117 5.65 -2.51 -5.74
CA SER A 117 4.52 -1.57 -5.81
C SER A 117 3.25 -2.18 -5.23
N ILE A 118 2.54 -1.45 -4.38
CA ILE A 118 1.26 -1.84 -3.78
C ILE A 118 0.20 -0.83 -4.19
N TYR A 119 -0.78 -1.28 -4.96
CA TYR A 119 -1.86 -0.46 -5.48
C TYR A 119 -3.15 -0.71 -4.69
N PHE A 120 -3.69 0.34 -4.09
CA PHE A 120 -5.03 0.35 -3.48
C PHE A 120 -6.01 1.00 -4.45
N LEU A 121 -6.91 0.19 -5.04
CA LEU A 121 -7.89 0.64 -6.02
C LEU A 121 -9.26 0.82 -5.37
N GLY A 122 -9.79 2.04 -5.46
CA GLY A 122 -11.17 2.37 -5.07
C GLY A 122 -12.24 1.91 -6.08
N TYR A 123 -11.84 1.25 -7.16
CA TYR A 123 -12.71 0.76 -8.23
C TYR A 123 -12.41 -0.72 -8.55
N ARG A 124 -13.31 -1.36 -9.30
CA ARG A 124 -13.16 -2.75 -9.76
C ARG A 124 -12.45 -2.80 -11.11
N LEU A 125 -11.62 -3.81 -11.31
CA LEU A 125 -11.10 -4.17 -12.62
C LEU A 125 -12.20 -4.88 -13.43
N ASP A 126 -12.17 -4.70 -14.75
CA ASP A 126 -13.23 -5.18 -15.65
C ASP A 126 -13.32 -6.70 -15.76
N HIS A 127 -12.19 -7.39 -15.56
CA HIS A 127 -12.06 -8.83 -15.85
C HIS A 127 -11.61 -9.67 -14.66
N ILE A 128 -11.30 -9.05 -13.51
CA ILE A 128 -10.74 -9.75 -12.35
C ILE A 128 -11.55 -9.40 -11.11
N ALA A 129 -12.22 -10.41 -10.53
CA ALA A 129 -13.12 -10.24 -9.39
C ALA A 129 -12.50 -10.63 -8.03
N VAL A 130 -11.18 -10.81 -7.94
CA VAL A 130 -10.50 -11.16 -6.68
C VAL A 130 -10.02 -9.91 -5.93
N PRO A 131 -10.09 -9.87 -4.58
CA PRO A 131 -9.75 -8.68 -3.80
C PRO A 131 -8.28 -8.33 -3.80
N VAL A 132 -7.38 -9.32 -3.77
CA VAL A 132 -5.94 -9.12 -3.74
C VAL A 132 -5.31 -9.94 -4.88
N ILE A 133 -4.53 -9.27 -5.72
CA ILE A 133 -3.82 -9.86 -6.85
C ILE A 133 -2.33 -9.67 -6.60
N LYS A 134 -1.56 -10.74 -6.74
CA LYS A 134 -0.10 -10.69 -6.72
C LYS A 134 0.43 -10.84 -8.14
N VAL A 135 1.30 -9.94 -8.55
CA VAL A 135 2.03 -9.99 -9.82
C VAL A 135 3.50 -10.18 -9.45
N LEU A 136 3.95 -11.43 -9.52
CA LEU A 136 5.28 -11.86 -9.09
C LEU A 136 6.10 -12.28 -10.31
N ARG A 137 7.35 -11.83 -10.38
CA ARG A 137 8.26 -12.15 -11.48
C ARG A 137 8.91 -13.53 -11.30
N ARG A 138 8.89 -14.30 -12.39
CA ARG A 138 9.61 -15.57 -12.53
C ARG A 138 10.49 -15.51 -13.76
N TYR A 139 11.66 -16.11 -13.68
CA TYR A 139 12.60 -16.14 -14.79
C TYR A 139 12.38 -17.44 -15.55
N TYR A 140 12.38 -17.36 -16.87
CA TYR A 140 12.24 -18.52 -17.73
C TYR A 140 13.33 -18.50 -18.78
N ASP A 141 13.90 -19.67 -19.05
CA ASP A 141 14.72 -19.87 -20.24
C ASP A 141 13.79 -19.78 -21.46
N ALA A 142 14.08 -18.83 -22.36
CA ALA A 142 13.26 -18.61 -23.54
C ALA A 142 13.29 -19.77 -24.55
N ALA A 143 14.34 -20.60 -24.54
CA ALA A 143 14.49 -21.74 -25.44
C ALA A 143 13.74 -22.99 -24.95
N THR A 144 13.79 -23.25 -23.64
CA THR A 144 13.21 -24.48 -23.04
C THR A 144 11.88 -24.24 -22.33
N GLY A 145 11.61 -23.02 -21.90
CA GLY A 145 10.47 -22.67 -21.04
C GLY A 145 10.67 -23.05 -19.57
N GLU A 146 11.84 -23.54 -19.19
CA GLU A 146 12.12 -23.95 -17.81
C GLU A 146 12.31 -22.73 -16.90
N GLU A 147 11.80 -22.82 -15.66
CA GLU A 147 11.96 -21.77 -14.66
C GLU A 147 13.41 -21.72 -14.15
N ILE A 148 14.00 -20.53 -14.17
CA ILE A 148 15.36 -20.28 -13.67
C ILE A 148 15.25 -19.81 -12.21
N PRO A 149 15.76 -20.58 -11.23
CA PRO A 149 15.63 -20.23 -9.81
C PRO A 149 16.57 -19.10 -9.38
N ALA A 150 17.66 -18.88 -10.11
CA ALA A 150 18.65 -17.85 -9.79
C ALA A 150 18.09 -16.43 -9.99
N ARG A 151 18.57 -15.48 -9.17
CA ARG A 151 18.21 -14.06 -9.26
C ARG A 151 19.43 -13.22 -9.62
N GLU A 152 19.24 -12.26 -10.51
CA GLU A 152 20.29 -11.38 -11.02
C GLU A 152 19.97 -9.92 -10.70
N ALA A 153 20.92 -9.21 -10.10
CA ALA A 153 20.74 -7.82 -9.66
C ALA A 153 20.30 -6.89 -10.79
N PHE A 154 20.81 -7.10 -12.01
CA PHE A 154 20.42 -6.35 -13.20
C PHE A 154 18.91 -6.47 -13.46
N ILE A 155 18.36 -7.69 -13.48
CA ILE A 155 16.95 -7.94 -13.77
C ILE A 155 16.07 -7.44 -12.60
N GLU A 156 16.51 -7.69 -11.37
CA GLU A 156 15.80 -7.27 -10.15
C GLU A 156 15.68 -5.74 -10.03
N SER A 157 16.61 -5.00 -10.62
CA SER A 157 16.64 -3.53 -10.63
C SER A 157 15.75 -2.87 -11.70
N LEU A 158 15.38 -3.60 -12.75
CA LEU A 158 14.61 -3.08 -13.88
C LEU A 158 13.14 -3.52 -13.85
N THR A 159 12.89 -4.71 -13.32
CA THR A 159 11.55 -5.26 -13.16
C THR A 159 11.04 -4.99 -11.74
N HIS A 160 9.75 -5.17 -11.49
CA HIS A 160 9.15 -4.98 -10.16
C HIS A 160 8.05 -6.01 -9.92
N ASP A 161 7.97 -6.48 -8.68
CA ASP A 161 6.79 -7.19 -8.20
C ASP A 161 5.73 -6.17 -7.82
N SER A 162 4.45 -6.56 -7.93
CA SER A 162 3.37 -5.69 -7.48
C SER A 162 2.19 -6.42 -6.88
N PHE A 163 1.48 -5.71 -6.02
CA PHE A 163 0.26 -6.15 -5.36
C PHE A 163 -0.86 -5.20 -5.74
N VAL A 164 -1.97 -5.72 -6.23
CA VAL A 164 -3.15 -4.93 -6.61
C VAL A 164 -4.31 -5.31 -5.69
N ILE A 165 -4.78 -4.35 -4.91
CA ILE A 165 -5.83 -4.50 -3.91
C ILE A 165 -7.07 -3.76 -4.42
N GLN A 166 -8.13 -4.49 -4.73
CA GLN A 166 -9.42 -3.95 -5.13
C GLN A 166 -10.30 -3.76 -3.89
N ILE A 167 -10.36 -2.55 -3.34
CA ILE A 167 -11.13 -2.24 -2.13
C ILE A 167 -12.61 -2.64 -2.28
N PRO A 168 -13.31 -2.38 -3.42
CA PRO A 168 -14.70 -2.77 -3.59
C PRO A 168 -14.97 -4.29 -3.70
N GLN A 169 -13.91 -5.11 -3.75
CA GLN A 169 -13.98 -6.58 -3.73
C GLN A 169 -13.65 -7.15 -2.35
N LEU A 170 -13.18 -6.32 -1.40
CA LEU A 170 -13.02 -6.74 -0.01
C LEU A 170 -14.40 -7.00 0.59
N GLY A 171 -14.53 -8.16 1.24
CA GLY A 171 -15.81 -8.63 1.74
C GLY A 171 -15.68 -9.56 2.93
N PRO A 172 -16.77 -10.22 3.34
CA PRO A 172 -16.81 -11.01 4.57
C PRO A 172 -15.99 -12.30 4.49
N ALA A 173 -15.76 -12.83 3.28
CA ALA A 173 -14.94 -14.01 3.06
C ALA A 173 -13.45 -13.65 3.18
N ARG A 174 -12.91 -13.66 4.40
CA ARG A 174 -11.53 -13.30 4.74
C ARG A 174 -10.62 -14.54 4.77
N ARG A 175 -10.16 -14.97 3.60
CA ARG A 175 -9.49 -16.27 3.41
C ARG A 175 -8.03 -16.24 3.85
N THR A 176 -7.31 -15.17 3.49
CA THR A 176 -5.87 -15.02 3.76
C THR A 176 -5.59 -14.07 4.93
N ALA A 177 -4.35 -14.05 5.42
CA ALA A 177 -3.91 -13.07 6.41
C ALA A 177 -4.08 -11.63 5.88
N THR A 178 -3.67 -11.39 4.63
CA THR A 178 -3.87 -10.11 3.94
C THR A 178 -5.33 -9.71 3.83
N GLU A 179 -6.25 -10.62 3.45
CA GLU A 179 -7.68 -10.32 3.41
C GLU A 179 -8.26 -10.04 4.81
N ARG A 180 -7.77 -10.73 5.85
CA ARG A 180 -8.17 -10.48 7.25
C ARG A 180 -7.71 -9.10 7.74
N LEU A 181 -6.48 -8.71 7.40
CA LEU A 181 -5.92 -7.40 7.70
C LEU A 181 -6.69 -6.29 6.96
N LEU A 182 -6.85 -6.45 5.64
CA LEU A 182 -7.48 -5.46 4.77
C LEU A 182 -8.98 -5.31 5.01
N ALA A 183 -9.60 -6.13 5.86
CA ALA A 183 -10.99 -5.98 6.22
C ALA A 183 -11.31 -4.65 6.94
N ILE A 184 -10.30 -3.92 7.42
CA ILE A 184 -10.45 -2.54 7.90
C ILE A 184 -10.86 -1.56 6.78
N PHE A 185 -10.73 -1.95 5.51
CA PHE A 185 -11.19 -1.20 4.34
C PHE A 185 -12.56 -1.69 3.81
N ASP A 186 -13.27 -2.56 4.54
CA ASP A 186 -14.56 -3.11 4.09
C ASP A 186 -15.65 -2.02 4.03
N GLN A 187 -15.94 -1.55 2.81
CA GLN A 187 -16.88 -0.44 2.58
C GLN A 187 -18.35 -0.80 2.82
N HIS A 188 -18.68 -2.08 3.06
CA HIS A 188 -20.01 -2.49 3.50
C HIS A 188 -20.29 -2.15 4.97
N ARG A 189 -19.25 -1.70 5.71
CA ARG A 189 -19.32 -1.32 7.12
C ARG A 189 -19.50 0.18 7.34
N LYS A 190 -19.66 0.97 6.29
CA LYS A 190 -19.91 2.42 6.40
C LYS A 190 -21.14 2.70 7.26
N VAL A 191 -21.03 3.69 8.13
CA VAL A 191 -22.15 4.17 8.93
C VAL A 191 -23.14 4.89 8.01
N GLU A 192 -24.44 4.65 8.21
CA GLU A 192 -25.47 5.31 7.41
C GLU A 192 -25.44 6.83 7.66
N GLY A 193 -25.34 7.61 6.59
CA GLY A 193 -25.25 9.07 6.66
C GLY A 193 -23.85 9.64 6.95
N ASP A 194 -22.85 8.79 7.22
CA ASP A 194 -21.46 9.22 7.45
C ASP A 194 -20.45 8.26 6.81
N GLY A 195 -19.93 8.67 5.64
CA GLY A 195 -18.93 7.90 4.88
C GLY A 195 -17.53 7.92 5.50
N HIS A 196 -17.27 8.83 6.44
CA HIS A 196 -15.97 8.98 7.12
C HIS A 196 -15.76 7.91 8.19
N ILE A 197 -16.81 7.19 8.57
CA ILE A 197 -16.78 6.24 9.68
C ILE A 197 -17.19 4.84 9.20
N LEU A 198 -16.44 3.84 9.66
CA LEU A 198 -16.82 2.43 9.54
C LEU A 198 -17.19 1.87 10.91
N ASP A 199 -18.31 1.13 11.00
CA ASP A 199 -18.65 0.35 12.19
C ASP A 199 -18.13 -1.08 12.08
N VAL A 200 -17.14 -1.39 12.93
CA VAL A 200 -16.41 -2.65 12.91
C VAL A 200 -16.50 -3.37 14.25
N ASP A 201 -16.46 -4.70 14.20
CA ASP A 201 -16.40 -5.55 15.39
C ASP A 201 -14.95 -6.00 15.63
N GLU A 202 -14.27 -5.36 16.60
CA GLU A 202 -12.86 -5.64 16.95
C GLU A 202 -12.62 -7.14 17.22
N LYS A 203 -13.60 -7.84 17.82
CA LYS A 203 -13.46 -9.24 18.20
C LYS A 203 -13.32 -10.17 16.99
N ARG A 204 -13.79 -9.73 15.81
CA ARG A 204 -13.65 -10.47 14.54
C ARG A 204 -12.28 -10.33 13.90
N TYR A 205 -11.43 -9.46 14.42
CA TYR A 205 -10.04 -9.34 13.96
C TYR A 205 -9.14 -10.24 14.81
N PRO A 206 -8.15 -10.92 14.18
CA PRO A 206 -7.04 -11.54 14.88
C PRO A 206 -6.39 -10.56 15.86
N GLU A 207 -5.91 -11.07 16.99
CA GLU A 207 -5.36 -10.26 18.08
C GLU A 207 -4.25 -9.30 17.62
N GLU A 208 -3.37 -9.80 16.76
CA GLU A 208 -2.31 -9.03 16.10
C GLU A 208 -2.80 -7.79 15.33
N TYR A 209 -4.00 -7.82 14.76
CA TYR A 209 -4.56 -6.71 13.97
C TYR A 209 -5.45 -5.78 14.80
N ARG A 210 -5.81 -6.15 16.03
CA ARG A 210 -6.68 -5.30 16.88
C ARG A 210 -6.04 -3.95 17.19
N LYS A 211 -4.70 -3.89 17.29
CA LYS A 211 -3.98 -2.61 17.48
C LYS A 211 -4.25 -1.62 16.34
N ILE A 212 -4.43 -2.12 15.12
CA ILE A 212 -4.75 -1.29 13.95
C ILE A 212 -6.15 -0.69 14.07
N VAL A 213 -7.13 -1.52 14.44
CA VAL A 213 -8.51 -1.09 14.65
C VAL A 213 -8.58 -0.02 15.74
N ARG A 214 -7.87 -0.22 16.86
CA ARG A 214 -7.79 0.77 17.96
C ARG A 214 -7.10 2.07 17.53
N TRP A 215 -6.04 1.98 16.72
CA TRP A 215 -5.37 3.16 16.17
C TRP A 215 -6.32 3.98 15.30
N LEU A 216 -7.06 3.34 14.40
CA LEU A 216 -8.05 4.00 13.54
C LEU A 216 -9.27 4.51 14.32
N ASN A 217 -9.61 3.90 15.46
CA ASN A 217 -10.62 4.44 16.37
C ASN A 217 -10.17 5.77 16.98
N GLY A 218 -8.89 5.91 17.35
CA GLY A 218 -8.33 7.18 17.84
C GLY A 218 -8.47 8.32 16.82
N ALA A 219 -8.26 8.01 15.54
CA ALA A 219 -8.38 8.98 14.45
C ALA A 219 -9.79 9.59 14.29
N VAL A 220 -10.85 8.91 14.76
CA VAL A 220 -12.23 9.43 14.70
C VAL A 220 -12.39 10.71 15.52
N CYS A 221 -11.63 10.84 16.60
CA CYS A 221 -11.71 11.96 17.52
C CYS A 221 -10.80 13.14 17.13
N GLU A 222 -9.98 13.01 16.08
CA GLU A 222 -9.03 14.03 15.66
C GLU A 222 -9.70 15.06 14.73
N PRO A 223 -9.89 16.33 15.16
CA PRO A 223 -10.63 17.33 14.39
C PRO A 223 -9.98 17.64 13.03
N ASP A 224 -8.64 17.66 12.98
CA ASP A 224 -7.90 17.96 11.77
C ASP A 224 -8.06 16.83 10.73
N ILE A 225 -8.10 15.57 11.17
CA ILE A 225 -8.34 14.43 10.29
C ILE A 225 -9.74 14.53 9.70
N ARG A 226 -10.76 14.74 10.53
CA ARG A 226 -12.16 14.86 10.09
C ARG A 226 -12.36 16.00 9.09
N ARG A 227 -11.82 17.18 9.38
CA ARG A 227 -11.90 18.33 8.47
C ARG A 227 -11.22 18.06 7.12
N THR A 228 -10.12 17.31 7.12
CA THR A 228 -9.43 16.96 5.88
C THR A 228 -10.22 15.93 5.07
N MET A 229 -10.90 14.98 5.73
CA MET A 229 -11.80 14.03 5.05
C MET A 229 -12.96 14.75 4.34
N GLU A 230 -13.52 15.79 4.94
CA GLU A 230 -14.55 16.64 4.29
C GLU A 230 -14.02 17.29 3.01
N VAL A 231 -12.79 17.82 3.04
CA VAL A 231 -12.15 18.41 1.86
C VAL A 231 -11.87 17.36 0.78
N GLU A 232 -11.55 16.13 1.15
CA GLU A 232 -11.33 15.01 0.22
C GLU A 232 -12.61 14.52 -0.47
N ASP A 233 -13.79 14.70 0.14
CA ASP A 233 -15.07 14.36 -0.49
C ASP A 233 -15.42 15.33 -1.63
N ASP A 234 -14.99 16.58 -1.54
CA ASP A 234 -15.22 17.63 -2.55
C ASP A 234 -14.32 17.50 -3.80
N ILE A 235 -13.45 16.48 -3.85
CA ILE A 235 -12.47 16.20 -4.92
C ILE A 235 -12.88 14.98 -5.77
#